data_AF-A0A3M1AAF0-F1
#
_entry.id   AF-A0A3M1AAF0-F1
#
_cell.length_a   1.000
_cell.length_b   1.000
_cell.length_c   1.000
_cell.angle_alpha   90.00
_cell.angle_beta   90.00
_cell.angle_gamma   90.00
#
_symmetry.space_group_name_H-M   'P 1'
#
loop_
_entity.id
_entity.type
_entity.pdbx_description
1 polymer ?
#
loop_
_entity_poly.entity_id
_entity_poly.type
_entity_poly.pdbx_seq_one_letter_code
_entity_poly.pdbx_strand_id
1 'polypeptide(L)'
;LAPGGKLAVVTFHSLEDRIVKRFLALGAGRAGGASRHAPEPVPEAPRWELVTRRPIAPDADEIAANPRARSARLRVARRTDAPARPAERAALGLPALVFGHGRGRSRDRRGS
;
A
#
# COMPACT_ATOMS: atom_id res chain seq x y z
N LEU A 1 7.44 13.37 -2.05
CA LEU A 1 8.57 13.51 -1.11
C LEU A 1 9.81 13.86 -1.90
N ALA A 2 10.57 14.86 -1.45
CA ALA A 2 11.90 15.09 -1.98
C ALA A 2 12.80 13.87 -1.71
N PRO A 3 13.89 13.67 -2.50
CA PRO A 3 14.87 12.65 -2.19
C PRO A 3 15.42 12.77 -0.77
N GLY A 4 15.68 11.64 -0.12
CA GLY A 4 16.08 11.57 1.28
C GLY A 4 14.93 11.70 2.29
N GLY A 5 13.74 12.17 1.88
CA GLY A 5 12.58 12.30 2.74
C GLY A 5 12.09 10.95 3.30
N LYS A 6 11.61 10.94 4.56
CA LYS A 6 11.09 9.72 5.21
C LYS A 6 9.56 9.67 5.14
N LEU A 7 9.04 8.51 4.75
CA LEU A 7 7.64 8.15 4.87
C LEU A 7 7.49 7.24 6.10
N ALA A 8 6.77 7.72 7.12
CA ALA A 8 6.37 6.92 8.27
C ALA A 8 4.86 6.66 8.19
N VAL A 9 4.46 5.39 8.25
CA VAL A 9 3.05 4.99 8.20
C VAL A 9 2.74 4.09 9.39
N VAL A 10 1.71 4.46 10.14
CA VAL A 10 1.15 3.65 11.24
C VAL A 10 -0.16 3.05 10.75
N THR A 11 -0.30 1.73 10.84
CA THR A 11 -1.52 1.00 10.48
C THR A 11 -2.07 0.26 11.68
N PHE A 12 -3.39 0.14 11.79
CA PHE A 12 -4.04 -0.54 12.92
C PHE A 12 -4.69 -1.86 12.51
N HIS A 13 -4.90 -2.06 11.20
CA HIS A 13 -5.55 -3.24 10.65
C HIS A 13 -4.60 -4.01 9.72
N SER A 14 -4.78 -5.33 9.66
CA SER A 14 -3.92 -6.23 8.87
C SER A 14 -3.98 -5.96 7.37
N LEU A 15 -5.14 -5.52 6.86
CA LEU A 15 -5.31 -5.14 5.45
C LEU A 15 -4.47 -3.91 5.10
N GLU A 16 -4.50 -2.87 5.93
CA GLU A 16 -3.71 -1.66 5.76
C GLU A 16 -2.21 -1.99 5.78
N ASP A 17 -1.75 -2.75 6.79
CA ASP A 17 -0.34 -3.15 6.91
C ASP A 17 0.12 -3.91 5.66
N ARG A 18 -0.73 -4.79 5.11
CA ARG A 18 -0.45 -5.53 3.88
C ARG A 18 -0.29 -4.60 2.67
N ILE A 19 -1.17 -3.62 2.52
CA ILE A 19 -1.11 -2.63 1.43
C ILE A 19 0.18 -1.82 1.52
N VAL A 20 0.51 -1.30 2.71
CA VAL A 20 1.72 -0.52 2.94
C VAL A 20 2.97 -1.37 2.70
N LYS A 21 2.99 -2.60 3.22
CA LYS A 21 4.07 -3.56 2.99
C LYS A 21 4.29 -3.79 1.50
N ARG A 22 3.23 -4.03 0.72
CA ARG A 22 3.32 -4.31 -0.72
C ARG A 22 3.77 -3.08 -1.49
N PHE A 23 3.22 -1.89 -1.17
CA PHE A 23 3.63 -0.61 -1.76
C PHE A 23 5.13 -0.35 -1.58
N LEU A 24 5.62 -0.49 -0.35
CA LEU A 24 7.04 -0.27 -0.04
C LEU A 24 7.94 -1.34 -0.67
N ALA A 25 7.53 -2.61 -0.64
CA ALA A 25 8.31 -3.70 -1.24
C ALA A 25 8.42 -3.59 -2.77
N LEU A 26 7.33 -3.26 -3.46
CA LEU A 26 7.33 -3.03 -4.91
C LEU A 26 8.24 -1.86 -5.28
N GLY A 27 8.11 -0.72 -4.59
CA GLY A 27 8.97 0.42 -4.86
C GLY A 27 10.42 0.24 -4.42
N ALA A 28 10.74 -0.74 -3.56
CA ALA A 28 12.11 -1.09 -3.19
C ALA A 28 12.73 -2.16 -4.09
N GLY A 29 12.07 -2.57 -5.18
CA GLY A 29 12.54 -3.65 -6.05
C GLY A 29 12.51 -5.04 -5.40
N ARG A 30 11.77 -5.19 -4.29
CA ARG A 30 11.61 -6.46 -3.54
C ARG A 30 10.27 -7.14 -3.81
N ALA A 31 9.71 -6.93 -5.00
CA ALA A 31 8.51 -7.61 -5.44
C ALA A 31 8.81 -9.11 -5.53
N GLY A 32 8.19 -9.90 -4.65
CA GLY A 32 8.39 -11.34 -4.66
C GLY A 32 7.91 -11.97 -5.96
N GLY A 33 8.80 -12.74 -6.61
CA GLY A 33 8.48 -13.71 -7.64
C GLY A 33 8.00 -13.12 -8.96
N ALA A 34 8.91 -12.57 -9.76
CA ALA A 34 8.75 -12.74 -11.20
C ALA A 34 8.63 -14.25 -11.45
N SER A 35 7.58 -14.67 -12.15
CA SER A 35 7.46 -16.06 -12.59
C SER A 35 8.78 -16.48 -13.23
N ARG A 36 9.32 -17.63 -12.86
CA ARG A 36 10.52 -18.24 -13.47
C ARG A 36 10.45 -18.41 -14.99
N HIS A 37 9.27 -18.15 -15.58
CA HIS A 37 8.94 -18.25 -16.99
C HIS A 37 8.61 -16.89 -17.64
N ALA A 38 8.71 -15.78 -16.90
CA ALA A 38 8.52 -14.45 -17.46
C ALA A 38 9.86 -13.87 -17.94
N PRO A 39 9.86 -13.05 -19.01
CA PRO A 39 11.04 -12.29 -19.39
C PRO A 39 11.57 -11.51 -18.19
N GLU A 40 12.89 -11.48 -18.01
CA GLU A 40 13.52 -10.76 -16.92
C GLU A 40 13.12 -9.28 -17.03
N PRO A 41 12.35 -8.76 -16.06
CA PRO A 41 11.89 -7.38 -16.14
C PRO A 41 13.10 -6.45 -16.05
N VAL A 42 13.14 -5.42 -16.88
CA VAL A 42 14.17 -4.38 -16.81
C VAL A 42 14.24 -3.86 -15.37
N PRO A 43 15.42 -3.91 -14.72
CA PRO A 43 15.53 -3.52 -13.32
C PRO A 43 15.23 -2.03 -13.18
N GLU A 44 14.09 -1.71 -12.56
CA GLU A 44 13.74 -0.34 -12.22
C GLU A 44 14.56 0.15 -11.01
N ALA A 45 15.02 1.39 -11.07
CA ALA A 45 15.65 2.03 -9.92
C ALA A 45 14.70 2.05 -8.71
N PRO A 46 15.13 1.56 -7.53
CA PRO A 46 14.28 1.52 -6.35
C PRO A 46 13.90 2.94 -5.94
N ARG A 47 12.59 3.17 -5.74
CA ARG A 47 11.99 4.42 -5.24
C ARG A 47 12.02 4.52 -3.71
N TRP A 48 12.14 3.39 -3.04
CA TRP A 48 12.15 3.30 -1.59
C TRP A 48 13.34 2.50 -1.10
N GLU A 49 13.98 3.02 -0.06
CA GLU A 49 14.86 2.27 0.80
C GLU A 49 14.09 1.94 2.09
N LEU A 50 14.03 0.65 2.44
CA LEU A 50 13.33 0.20 3.64
C LEU A 50 14.21 0.44 4.86
N VAL A 51 13.84 1.41 5.69
CA VAL A 51 14.58 1.74 6.93
C VAL A 51 14.42 0.62 7.94
N THR A 52 13.23 0.00 8.00
CA THR A 52 12.96 -1.16 8.84
C THR A 52 12.58 -2.38 7.99
N ARG A 53 13.19 -3.54 8.27
CA ARG A 53 12.84 -4.80 7.58
C ARG A 53 11.52 -5.40 8.08
N ARG A 54 11.22 -5.21 9.36
CA ARG A 54 9.99 -5.65 10.03
C ARG A 54 9.24 -4.40 10.51
N PRO A 55 7.90 -4.43 10.58
CA PRO A 55 7.16 -3.34 11.21
C PRO A 55 7.59 -3.20 12.68
N ILE A 56 7.68 -1.97 13.17
CA ILE A 56 7.86 -1.67 14.59
C ILE A 56 6.49 -1.86 15.25
N ALA A 57 6.45 -2.69 16.30
CA ALA A 57 5.27 -2.89 17.14
C ALA A 57 5.40 -2.03 18.40
N PRO A 58 4.27 -1.67 19.03
CA PRO A 58 4.31 -1.02 20.35
C PRO A 58 4.96 -1.94 21.37
N ASP A 59 5.61 -1.35 22.38
CA ASP A 59 6.12 -2.08 23.53
C ASP A 59 5.03 -2.30 24.60
N ALA A 60 5.39 -3.00 25.68
CA ALA A 60 4.45 -3.34 26.74
C ALA A 60 3.94 -2.10 27.49
N ASP A 61 4.81 -1.11 27.70
CA ASP A 61 4.48 0.12 28.42
C ASP A 61 3.54 1.01 27.59
N GLU A 62 3.77 1.10 26.28
CA GLU A 62 2.89 1.78 25.33
C GLU A 62 1.51 1.12 25.27
N ILE A 63 1.45 -0.21 25.26
CA ILE A 63 0.17 -0.95 25.30
C ILE A 63 -0.55 -0.71 26.63
N ALA A 64 0.17 -0.68 27.75
CA ALA A 64 -0.41 -0.42 29.07
C ALA A 64 -0.97 1.00 29.18
N ALA A 65 -0.23 2.00 28.70
CA ALA A 65 -0.66 3.39 28.67
C ALA A 65 -1.76 3.66 27.62
N ASN A 66 -1.76 2.92 26.51
CA ASN A 66 -2.72 3.05 25.43
C ASN A 66 -3.10 1.67 24.85
N PRO A 67 -4.14 1.01 25.37
CA PRO A 67 -4.59 -0.29 24.88
C PRO A 67 -4.95 -0.32 23.39
N ARG A 68 -5.33 0.83 22.79
CA ARG A 68 -5.63 0.93 21.35
C ARG A 68 -4.38 0.81 20.48
N ALA A 69 -3.19 1.01 21.04
CA ALA A 69 -1.92 0.86 20.32
C ALA A 69 -1.59 -0.61 20.01
N ARG A 70 -2.18 -1.59 20.69
CA ARG A 70 -1.84 -3.04 20.57
C ARG A 70 -1.70 -3.55 19.12
N SER A 71 -2.56 -3.08 18.21
CA SER A 71 -2.55 -3.49 16.80
C SER A 71 -1.75 -2.56 15.88
N ALA A 72 -1.21 -1.46 16.40
CA ALA A 72 -0.41 -0.50 15.66
C ALA A 72 0.84 -1.17 15.09
N ARG A 73 1.12 -0.88 13.83
CA ARG A 73 2.34 -1.30 13.13
C ARG A 73 2.92 -0.09 12.42
N LEU A 74 4.14 0.29 12.78
CA LEU A 74 4.87 1.39 12.16
C LEU A 74 5.83 0.83 11.10
N ARG A 75 5.75 1.37 9.89
CA ARG A 75 6.70 1.11 8.79
C ARG A 75 7.33 2.42 8.35
N VAL A 76 8.64 2.39 8.12
CA VAL A 76 9.41 3.56 7.69
C VAL A 76 10.20 3.24 6.43
N ALA A 77 10.12 4.14 5.44
CA ALA A 77 10.94 4.08 4.24
C ALA A 77 11.52 5.45 3.90
N ARG A 78 12.72 5.45 3.30
CA ARG A 78 13.38 6.65 2.79
C ARG A 78 13.19 6.74 1.29
N ARG A 79 12.83 7.93 0.81
CA ARG A 79 12.67 8.24 -0.61
C ARG A 79 14.04 8.34 -1.27
N THR A 80 14.22 7.64 -2.39
CA THR A 80 15.42 7.76 -3.23
C THR A 80 15.27 8.86 -4.27
N ASP A 81 16.29 9.04 -5.11
CA ASP A 81 16.28 9.96 -6.25
C ASP A 81 15.39 9.49 -7.42
N ALA A 82 14.94 8.23 -7.40
CA ALA A 82 14.10 7.70 -8.47
C ALA A 82 12.75 8.45 -8.55
N PRO A 83 12.24 8.70 -9.77
CA PRO A 83 11.03 9.48 -9.99
C PRO A 83 9.79 8.85 -9.34
N ALA A 84 8.82 9.69 -8.97
CA ALA A 84 7.58 9.21 -8.37
C ALA A 84 6.75 8.52 -9.44
N ARG A 85 6.02 7.47 -9.04
CA ARG A 85 5.07 6.79 -9.93
C ARG A 85 3.76 6.52 -9.20
N PRO A 86 2.62 6.55 -9.91
CA PRO A 86 1.36 6.09 -9.38
C PRO A 86 1.48 4.65 -8.88
N ALA A 87 0.82 4.33 -7.77
CA ALA A 87 0.70 2.95 -7.34
C ALA A 87 -0.59 2.35 -7.92
N GLU A 88 -0.45 1.29 -8.71
CA GLU A 88 -1.60 0.57 -9.23
C GLU A 88 -2.30 -0.23 -8.12
N ARG A 89 -3.61 -0.07 -8.01
CA ARG A 89 -4.41 -0.72 -6.95
C ARG A 89 -4.33 -2.25 -7.01
N ALA A 90 -4.38 -2.81 -8.21
CA ALA A 90 -4.23 -4.25 -8.44
C ALA A 90 -2.86 -4.77 -7.95
N ALA A 91 -1.80 -4.00 -8.23
CA ALA A 91 -0.45 -4.28 -7.72
C ALA A 91 -0.36 -4.13 -6.20
N LEU A 92 -1.31 -3.50 -5.51
CA LEU A 92 -1.39 -3.48 -4.05
C LEU A 92 -2.28 -4.58 -3.46
N GLY A 93 -2.97 -5.35 -4.29
CA GLY A 93 -3.83 -6.46 -3.88
C GLY A 93 -5.18 -5.97 -3.38
N LEU A 94 -5.55 -4.76 -3.80
CA LEU A 94 -6.85 -4.17 -3.54
C LEU A 94 -7.86 -4.69 -4.59
N PRO A 95 -9.11 -4.94 -4.19
CA PRO A 95 -10.16 -5.30 -5.12
C PRO A 95 -10.46 -4.14 -6.09
N ALA A 96 -11.01 -4.49 -7.25
CA ALA A 96 -11.58 -3.50 -8.17
C ALA A 96 -12.73 -2.76 -7.46
N LEU A 97 -12.80 -1.43 -7.63
CA LEU A 97 -13.94 -0.67 -7.14
C LEU A 97 -15.16 -0.99 -8.01
N VAL A 98 -16.11 -1.72 -7.45
CA VAL A 98 -17.42 -1.90 -8.07
C VAL A 98 -18.27 -0.68 -7.66
N PHE A 99 -18.28 0.36 -8.49
CA PHE A 99 -19.29 1.41 -8.35
C PHE A 99 -20.61 0.84 -8.88
N GLY A 100 -21.55 0.56 -7.99
CA GLY A 100 -22.86 0.03 -8.36
C GLY A 100 -23.57 0.97 -9.34
N HIS A 101 -23.93 0.46 -10.52
CA HIS A 101 -24.85 1.14 -11.43
C HIS A 101 -26.19 1.36 -10.71
N GLY A 102 -26.49 2.63 -10.41
CA GLY A 102 -27.83 3.03 -9.98
C GLY A 102 -28.82 2.70 -11.09
N ARG A 103 -29.82 1.86 -10.77
CA ARG A 103 -30.97 1.60 -11.64
C ARG A 103 -31.71 2.91 -11.88
N GLY A 104 -31.56 3.48 -13.07
CA GLY A 104 -32.48 4.49 -13.58
C GLY A 104 -33.85 3.83 -13.80
N ARG A 105 -34.82 4.13 -12.94
CA ARG A 105 -36.24 3.84 -13.23
C ARG A 105 -36.64 4.71 -14.43
N SER A 106 -36.74 4.08 -15.60
CA SER A 106 -37.52 4.59 -16.72
C SER A 106 -38.97 4.79 -16.25
N ARG A 107 -39.37 6.05 -16.05
CA ARG A 107 -40.79 6.41 -16.00
C ARG A 107 -41.29 6.39 -17.43
N ASP A 108 -42.04 5.34 -17.72
CA ASP A 108 -42.93 5.17 -18.85
C ASP A 108 -43.75 6.45 -19.06
N ARG A 109 -43.39 7.24 -20.08
CA ARG A 109 -44.24 8.29 -20.63
C ARG A 109 -45.20 7.63 -21.61
N ARG A 110 -46.36 7.20 -21.11
CA ARG A 110 -47.52 7.00 -21.96
C ARG A 110 -48.05 8.37 -22.40
N GLY A 111 -47.80 8.71 -23.65
CA GLY A 111 -48.67 9.58 -24.42
C GLY A 111 -49.64 8.71 -25.19
N SER A 112 -50.94 8.91 -24.99
CA SER A 112 -51.88 9.28 -26.05
C SER A 112 -53.23 9.61 -25.43
#